data_AF-A0A9P6PMT1-F1
#
_entry.id   AF-A0A9P6PMT1-F1
#
_cell.length_a   1.000
_cell.length_b   1.000
_cell.length_c   1.000
_cell.angle_alpha   90.00
_cell.angle_beta   90.00
_cell.angle_gamma   90.00
#
_symmetry.space_group_name_H-M   'P 1'
#
loop_
_entity.id
_entity.type
_entity.pdbx_description
1 polymer ?
#
loop_
_entity_poly.entity_id
_entity_poly.type
_entity_poly.pdbx_seq_one_letter_code
_entity_poly.pdbx_strand_id
1 'polypeptide(L)'
;MTIPQTAIRIKNLQHGTMLYDNVDHGLIPWRESTNSDGFWYITPVTDKYYKIKNRQSGSCIYYNISQKKPICWTDTANDDGRWEIVKASSPDKFKIRN
;
A
#
# COMPACT_ATOMS: atom_id res chain seq x y z
N MET A 1 -8.79 2.47 -15.05
CA MET A 1 -8.19 1.35 -14.29
C MET A 1 -9.21 0.95 -13.26
N THR A 2 -9.60 -0.32 -13.22
CA THR A 2 -10.57 -0.80 -12.21
C THR A 2 -9.77 -1.24 -11.00
N ILE A 3 -10.03 -0.62 -9.85
CA ILE A 3 -9.43 -1.02 -8.58
C ILE A 3 -10.14 -2.29 -8.08
N PRO A 4 -9.41 -3.40 -7.82
CA PRO A 4 -10.01 -4.61 -7.30
C PRO A 4 -10.72 -4.35 -5.96
N GLN A 5 -11.91 -4.93 -5.79
CA GLN A 5 -12.64 -4.91 -4.52
C GLN A 5 -12.13 -5.98 -3.53
N THR A 6 -11.18 -6.81 -3.96
CA THR A 6 -10.53 -7.83 -3.15
C THR A 6 -9.14 -7.36 -2.71
N ALA A 7 -8.60 -8.00 -1.67
CA ALA A 7 -7.23 -7.71 -1.26
C ALA A 7 -6.25 -8.18 -2.34
N ILE A 8 -5.26 -7.33 -2.63
CA ILE A 8 -4.22 -7.58 -3.62
C ILE A 8 -2.85 -7.69 -2.98
N ARG A 9 -1.86 -8.10 -3.78
CA ARG A 9 -0.44 -7.96 -3.45
C ARG A 9 0.17 -6.81 -4.22
N ILE A 10 1.10 -6.11 -3.58
CA ILE A 10 1.87 -5.03 -4.21
C ILE A 10 3.29 -5.57 -4.41
N LYS A 11 3.64 -5.86 -5.66
CA LYS A 11 4.93 -6.42 -6.05
C LYS A 11 5.87 -5.31 -6.53
N ASN A 12 7.07 -5.25 -5.98
CA ASN A 12 8.13 -4.42 -6.52
C ASN A 12 8.53 -4.94 -7.92
N LEU A 13 8.55 -4.04 -8.89
CA LEU A 13 8.84 -4.41 -10.28
C LEU A 13 10.28 -4.89 -10.48
N GLN A 14 11.25 -4.25 -9.85
CA GLN A 14 12.68 -4.49 -10.08
C GLN A 14 13.17 -5.77 -9.40
N HIS A 15 12.69 -6.03 -8.18
CA HIS A 15 13.20 -7.10 -7.33
C HIS A 15 12.24 -8.26 -7.17
N GLY A 16 10.97 -8.11 -7.59
CA GLY A 16 9.95 -9.16 -7.46
C GLY A 16 9.53 -9.46 -6.02
N THR A 17 9.99 -8.68 -5.03
CA THR A 17 9.54 -8.76 -3.65
C THR A 17 8.16 -8.16 -3.48
N MET A 18 7.45 -8.60 -2.46
CA MET A 18 6.11 -8.14 -2.11
C MET A 18 6.19 -7.17 -0.94
N LEU A 19 5.28 -6.21 -0.89
CA LEU A 19 5.15 -5.27 0.20
C LEU A 19 4.36 -5.90 1.36
N TYR A 20 4.93 -5.88 2.56
CA TYR A 20 4.37 -6.48 3.77
C TYR A 20 4.28 -5.44 4.89
N ASP A 21 3.27 -5.61 5.73
CA ASP A 21 3.20 -4.97 7.05
C ASP A 21 4.02 -5.79 8.06
N ASN A 22 4.79 -5.11 8.90
CA ASN A 22 5.53 -5.69 10.01
C ASN A 22 4.96 -5.13 11.31
N VAL A 23 4.92 -5.98 12.34
CA VAL A 23 4.33 -5.71 13.67
C VAL A 23 4.79 -4.39 14.32
N ASP A 24 5.95 -3.85 13.93
CA ASP A 24 6.51 -2.58 14.41
C ASP A 24 6.27 -1.39 13.46
N HIS A 25 5.09 -1.30 12.82
CA HIS A 25 4.77 -0.23 11.87
C HIS A 25 5.70 -0.19 10.63
N GLY A 26 6.35 -1.31 10.34
CA GLY A 26 7.33 -1.41 9.27
C GLY A 26 6.67 -1.76 7.94
N LEU A 27 6.86 -0.92 6.92
CA LEU A 27 6.55 -1.29 5.54
C LEU A 27 7.80 -1.93 4.92
N ILE A 28 7.80 -3.25 4.72
CA ILE A 28 9.00 -3.99 4.32
C ILE A 28 8.82 -4.74 2.99
N PRO A 29 9.87 -4.84 2.15
CA PRO A 29 9.89 -5.80 1.05
C PRO A 29 10.20 -7.20 1.58
N TRP A 30 9.43 -8.20 1.18
CA TRP A 30 9.63 -9.59 1.57
C TRP A 30 9.41 -10.56 0.41
N ARG A 31 9.89 -11.81 0.58
CA ARG A 31 9.56 -12.89 -0.36
C ARG A 31 8.05 -13.17 -0.34
N GLU A 32 7.52 -13.57 -1.47
CA GLU A 32 6.14 -14.06 -1.58
C GLU A 32 5.91 -15.22 -0.60
N SER A 33 4.93 -15.07 0.30
CA SER A 33 4.49 -16.10 1.24
C SER A 33 2.97 -16.14 1.27
N THR A 34 2.33 -17.12 1.92
CA THR A 34 0.86 -17.16 2.06
C THR A 34 0.33 -16.32 3.23
N ASN A 35 1.21 -15.64 3.97
CA ASN A 35 0.84 -14.83 5.14
C ASN A 35 -0.05 -13.63 4.73
N SER A 36 -1.06 -13.34 5.54
CA SER A 36 -2.01 -12.25 5.39
C SER A 36 -1.38 -10.85 5.48
N ASP A 37 -0.19 -10.72 6.09
CA ASP A 37 0.57 -9.47 6.21
C ASP A 37 0.95 -8.82 4.85
N GLY A 38 0.92 -9.59 3.76
CA GLY A 38 1.22 -9.11 2.40
C GLY A 38 -0.02 -8.73 1.56
N PHE A 39 -1.21 -8.74 2.16
CA PHE A 39 -2.47 -8.48 1.45
C PHE A 39 -3.03 -7.10 1.79
N TRP A 40 -3.42 -6.35 0.75
CA TRP A 40 -3.81 -4.95 0.85
C TRP A 40 -5.13 -4.67 0.14
N TYR A 41 -6.06 -4.01 0.82
CA TYR A 41 -7.24 -3.41 0.21
C TYR A 41 -6.91 -2.00 -0.27
N ILE A 42 -7.37 -1.67 -1.47
CA ILE A 42 -7.31 -0.31 -1.99
C ILE A 42 -8.72 0.28 -1.88
N THR A 43 -8.90 1.21 -0.94
CA THR A 43 -10.21 1.79 -0.64
C THR A 43 -10.27 3.25 -1.10
N PRO A 44 -11.24 3.65 -1.92
CA PRO A 44 -11.41 5.04 -2.33
C PRO A 44 -11.78 5.92 -1.12
N VAL A 45 -11.25 7.15 -1.09
CA VAL A 45 -11.55 8.14 -0.03
C VAL A 45 -12.30 9.34 -0.61
N THR A 46 -11.65 10.02 -1.56
CA THR A 46 -12.14 11.20 -2.30
C THR A 46 -11.59 11.14 -3.73
N ASP A 47 -12.02 12.03 -4.62
CA ASP A 47 -11.69 11.96 -6.05
C ASP A 47 -10.20 11.69 -6.32
N LYS A 48 -9.91 10.49 -6.86
CA LYS A 48 -8.60 9.93 -7.26
C LYS A 48 -7.65 9.49 -6.12
N TYR A 49 -8.03 9.65 -4.86
CA TYR A 49 -7.21 9.23 -3.71
C TYR A 49 -7.73 7.96 -3.04
N TYR A 50 -6.79 7.16 -2.57
CA TYR A 50 -7.05 5.85 -1.97
C TYR A 50 -6.30 5.68 -0.66
N LYS A 51 -6.88 4.91 0.25
CA LYS A 51 -6.17 4.25 1.34
C LYS A 51 -5.71 2.88 0.90
N ILE A 52 -4.51 2.48 1.32
CA ILE A 52 -3.96 1.15 1.09
C ILE A 52 -3.87 0.46 2.44
N LYS A 53 -4.88 -0.34 2.75
CA LYS A 53 -5.12 -0.92 4.08
C LYS A 53 -4.72 -2.39 4.12
N ASN A 54 -3.87 -2.76 5.07
CA ASN A 54 -3.48 -4.14 5.27
C ASN A 54 -4.68 -4.96 5.73
N ARG A 55 -4.84 -6.17 5.15
CA ARG A 55 -5.94 -7.07 5.45
C ARG A 55 -5.86 -7.66 6.86
N GLN A 56 -4.67 -7.90 7.38
CA GLN A 56 -4.45 -8.54 8.68
C GLN A 56 -4.50 -7.54 9.83
N SER A 57 -3.67 -6.49 9.77
CA SER A 57 -3.51 -5.54 10.87
C SER A 57 -4.56 -4.42 10.88
N GLY A 58 -5.16 -4.13 9.71
CA GLY A 58 -6.00 -2.95 9.52
C GLY A 58 -5.22 -1.63 9.46
N SER A 59 -3.88 -1.66 9.54
CA SER A 59 -3.03 -0.49 9.31
C SER A 59 -3.04 -0.05 7.85
N CYS A 60 -2.72 1.20 7.59
CA CYS A 60 -2.64 1.79 6.27
C CYS A 60 -1.19 2.18 5.94
N ILE A 61 -0.85 2.20 4.65
CA ILE A 61 0.42 2.78 4.18
C ILE A 61 0.34 4.30 4.35
N TYR A 62 1.26 4.87 5.11
CA TYR A 62 1.34 6.31 5.44
C TYR A 62 2.71 6.85 5.05
N TYR A 63 2.80 8.09 4.61
CA TYR A 63 4.10 8.76 4.51
C TYR A 63 4.49 9.35 5.87
N ASN A 64 5.58 8.88 6.46
CA ASN A 64 6.11 9.46 7.69
C ASN A 64 7.09 10.59 7.34
N ILE A 65 6.69 11.83 7.63
CA ILE A 65 7.49 13.02 7.32
C ILE A 65 8.83 13.06 8.07
N SER A 66 8.86 12.62 9.33
CA SER A 66 10.06 12.64 10.17
C SER A 66 11.10 11.62 9.70
N GLN A 67 10.65 10.44 9.26
CA GLN A 67 11.51 9.38 8.73
C GLN A 67 11.72 9.47 7.21
N LYS A 68 11.02 10.40 6.53
CA LYS A 68 11.04 10.62 5.08
C LYS A 68 10.79 9.34 4.26
N LYS A 69 9.92 8.45 4.76
CA LYS A 69 9.62 7.17 4.11
C LYS A 69 8.19 6.71 4.37
N PRO A 70 7.64 5.84 3.52
CA PRO A 70 6.40 5.15 3.82
C PRO A 70 6.53 4.18 5.00
N ILE A 71 5.49 4.07 5.82
CA ILE A 71 5.36 3.16 6.97
C ILE A 71 3.96 2.57 7.01
N CYS A 72 3.74 1.56 7.86
CA CYS A 72 2.40 1.08 8.19
C CYS A 72 1.92 1.78 9.46
N TRP A 73 0.78 2.45 9.43
CA TRP A 73 0.28 3.17 10.60
C TRP A 73 -1.21 2.95 10.82
N THR A 74 -1.67 3.21 12.04
CA THR A 74 -3.09 3.15 12.37
C THR A 74 -3.91 4.00 11.40
N ASP A 75 -5.05 3.47 10.97
CA ASP A 75 -5.94 4.13 10.03
C ASP A 75 -6.64 5.35 10.68
N THR A 76 -6.14 6.54 10.37
CA THR A 76 -6.67 7.84 10.81
C THR A 76 -7.33 8.62 9.65
N ALA A 77 -7.92 9.78 9.97
CA ALA A 77 -8.52 10.66 8.97
C ALA A 77 -7.51 11.59 8.26
N ASN A 78 -6.23 11.57 8.62
CA ASN A 78 -5.22 12.45 8.04
C ASN A 78 -4.97 12.17 6.54
N ASP A 79 -4.27 13.09 5.90
CA ASP A 79 -3.94 13.00 4.47
C ASP A 79 -2.67 12.18 4.20
N ASP A 80 -1.80 11.96 5.20
CA ASP A 80 -0.55 11.20 5.04
C ASP A 80 -0.78 9.75 4.57
N GLY A 81 -1.97 9.20 4.84
CA GLY A 81 -2.41 7.87 4.41
C GLY A 81 -3.15 7.81 3.08
N ARG A 82 -3.29 8.94 2.37
CA ARG A 82 -4.00 9.04 1.10
C ARG A 82 -2.99 9.03 -0.04
N TRP A 83 -3.23 8.18 -1.03
CA TRP A 83 -2.32 8.01 -2.16
C TRP A 83 -3.08 8.10 -3.47
N GLU A 84 -2.48 8.77 -4.45
CA GLU A 84 -2.88 8.67 -5.84
C GLU A 84 -2.30 7.37 -6.43
N ILE A 85 -3.15 6.58 -7.09
CA ILE A 85 -2.71 5.42 -7.87
C ILE A 85 -2.76 5.79 -9.34
N VAL A 86 -1.58 5.96 -9.94
CA VAL A 86 -1.44 6.35 -11.34
C VAL A 86 -0.99 5.17 -12.20
N LYS A 87 -1.51 5.11 -13.42
CA LYS A 87 -1.07 4.10 -14.40
C LYS A 87 0.40 4.36 -14.74
N ALA A 88 1.21 3.32 -14.73
CA ALA A 88 2.58 3.41 -15.23
C ALA A 88 2.57 3.41 -16.77
N SER A 89 3.74 3.65 -17.38
CA SER A 89 3.89 3.60 -18.85
C SER A 89 3.58 2.22 -19.45
N SER A 90 3.60 1.17 -18.64
CA SER A 90 3.18 -0.18 -19.01
C SER A 90 1.74 -0.42 -18.56
N PRO A 91 0.90 -1.07 -19.40
CA PRO A 91 -0.54 -1.20 -19.16
C PRO A 91 -0.91 -1.94 -17.87
N ASP A 92 -0.06 -2.84 -17.39
CA ASP A 92 -0.31 -3.73 -16.25
C ASP A 92 0.40 -3.29 -14.96
N LYS A 93 0.87 -2.04 -14.92
CA LYS A 93 1.68 -1.51 -13.83
C LYS A 93 1.09 -0.19 -13.31
N PHE A 94 1.31 0.09 -12.04
CA PHE A 94 0.94 1.36 -11.41
C PHE A 94 2.10 1.94 -10.62
N LYS A 95 1.99 3.24 -10.34
CA LYS A 95 2.81 3.94 -9.36
C LYS A 95 1.88 4.44 -8.26
N ILE A 96 2.38 4.39 -7.03
CA ILE A 96 1.70 4.94 -5.86
C ILE A 96 2.41 6.25 -5.53
N ARG A 97 1.66 7.35 -5.41
CA ARG A 97 2.17 8.68 -5.05
C ARG A 97 1.43 9.19 -3.82
N ASN A 98 2.16 9.71 -2.85
CA ASN A 98 1.54 10.39 -1.70
C ASN A 98 1.11 11.76 -2.17
#